data_AF-A0A8H7NPW8-F1
#
_entry.id   AF-A0A8H7NPW8-F1
#
_cell.length_a   1.000
_cell.length_b   1.000
_cell.length_c   1.000
_cell.angle_alpha   90.00
_cell.angle_beta   90.00
_cell.angle_gamma   90.00
#
_symmetry.space_group_name_H-M   'P 1'
#
loop_
_entity.id
_entity.type
_entity.pdbx_description
1 polymer ?
#
loop_
_entity_poly.entity_id
_entity_poly.type
_entity_poly.pdbx_seq_one_letter_code
_entity_poly.pdbx_strand_id
1 'polypeptide(L)'
;MTQVLSGDENELGTLGLESFDMAFEVVLDSDSDPASPRSMSSPRKWFIVTTICTAIVCVTCTSSIYTTTYNQLSQEFAATRLISATGLSTFVFGIAFGPLLSGPLSELFGRKRVYLVAWLAFIIFTIPSAVAPNMSTLIATRFFAGFGGSTFLSVSGGTVGDIFAKDELQKPMALVSLAPFIGPSLGPFLGGFINYHLHWRWTYYIMLIWSVLIFLAILIIPETFHPAACAAKARKIRIETGDTRYWAQSETSRQSSPKTIGVTLLRPFQLFFLEPMCFCLNIYSAILLGILYLFFGAVPQIFRTNYGMNLWQSGLTFLGIIIGMALSVLTNPFGFVYGHNWSPDTGKRQARRHK
;
A
#
# COMPACT_ATOMS: atom_id res chain seq x y z
N MET A 1 4.45 28.28 -12.35
CA MET A 1 5.25 27.11 -11.91
C MET A 1 6.70 27.20 -12.41
N THR A 2 7.25 28.41 -12.59
CA THR A 2 8.55 28.64 -13.25
C THR A 2 9.41 29.68 -12.51
N GLN A 3 9.00 30.13 -11.32
CA GLN A 3 9.74 31.13 -10.52
C GLN A 3 10.17 30.62 -9.14
N VAL A 4 9.94 29.35 -8.82
CA VAL A 4 10.44 28.75 -7.56
C VAL A 4 11.86 28.18 -7.72
N LEU A 5 12.37 28.08 -8.96
CA LEU A 5 13.69 27.50 -9.24
C LEU A 5 14.85 28.49 -9.24
N SER A 6 14.61 29.80 -9.09
CA SER A 6 15.70 30.80 -9.08
C SER A 6 16.12 31.26 -7.67
N GLY A 7 15.45 30.78 -6.62
CA GLY A 7 15.75 31.14 -5.23
C GLY A 7 16.80 30.25 -4.56
N ASP A 8 17.00 29.03 -5.07
CA ASP A 8 17.85 28.03 -4.40
C ASP A 8 19.35 28.23 -4.66
N GLU A 9 19.75 28.92 -5.72
CA GLU A 9 21.19 29.09 -6.05
C GLU A 9 21.95 29.97 -5.04
N ASN A 10 21.27 30.93 -4.39
CA ASN A 10 21.91 31.85 -3.46
C ASN A 10 21.92 31.36 -1.99
N GLU A 11 21.03 30.45 -1.59
CA GLU A 11 21.07 29.89 -0.23
C GLU A 11 22.08 28.73 -0.10
N LEU A 12 22.44 28.09 -1.21
CA LEU A 12 23.48 27.05 -1.28
C LEU A 12 24.89 27.57 -0.95
N GLY A 13 25.13 28.89 -1.02
CA GLY A 13 26.44 29.50 -0.78
C GLY A 13 26.84 29.66 0.70
N THR A 14 25.92 29.48 1.66
CA THR A 14 26.18 29.84 3.07
C THR A 14 26.47 28.66 4.00
N LEU A 15 26.39 27.42 3.51
CA LEU A 15 26.55 26.19 4.32
C LEU A 15 27.94 25.54 4.27
N GLY A 16 28.96 26.17 3.68
CA GLY A 16 30.35 25.71 3.80
C GLY A 16 30.63 24.29 3.24
N LEU A 17 29.90 23.89 2.21
CA LEU A 17 30.15 22.64 1.47
C LEU A 17 30.92 22.99 0.19
N GLU A 18 32.24 23.06 0.29
CA GLU A 18 33.13 23.15 -0.87
C GLU A 18 32.91 21.94 -1.80
N SER A 19 32.45 22.25 -3.01
CA SER A 19 32.61 21.49 -4.26
C SER A 19 32.58 19.95 -4.16
N PHE A 20 31.38 19.37 -4.13
CA PHE A 20 31.22 18.04 -4.73
C PHE A 20 31.33 18.19 -6.25
N ASP A 21 32.44 17.73 -6.84
CA ASP A 21 32.62 17.68 -8.29
C ASP A 21 31.48 16.85 -8.91
N MET A 22 30.65 17.47 -9.76
CA MET A 22 29.59 16.78 -10.51
C MET A 22 30.14 15.67 -11.43
N ALA A 23 31.44 15.68 -11.71
CA ALA A 23 32.13 14.63 -12.47
C ALA A 23 32.14 13.25 -11.78
N PHE A 24 31.95 13.20 -10.45
CA PHE A 24 31.93 11.95 -9.67
C PHE A 24 30.52 11.54 -9.23
N GLU A 25 29.48 12.22 -9.72
CA GLU A 25 28.08 11.84 -9.47
C GLU A 25 27.72 10.60 -10.30
N VAL A 26 27.38 9.51 -9.62
CA VAL A 26 26.97 8.26 -10.27
C VAL A 26 25.47 8.33 -10.55
N VAL A 27 25.14 8.79 -11.75
CA VAL A 27 23.79 8.69 -12.33
C VAL A 27 23.69 7.38 -13.10
N LEU A 28 22.48 6.78 -13.16
CA LEU A 28 22.22 5.65 -14.05
C LEU A 28 22.07 6.22 -15.46
N ASP A 29 22.94 5.83 -16.39
CA ASP A 29 23.11 6.51 -17.67
C ASP A 29 21.93 6.30 -18.64
N SER A 30 21.05 5.34 -18.36
CA SER A 30 19.80 5.08 -19.10
C SER A 30 18.90 4.07 -18.37
N ASP A 31 17.59 4.06 -18.67
CA ASP A 31 16.62 3.03 -18.24
C ASP A 31 17.07 1.59 -18.61
N SER A 32 18.03 1.45 -19.54
CA SER A 32 18.65 0.18 -19.98
C SER A 32 19.81 -0.34 -19.12
N ASP A 33 20.25 0.39 -18.08
CA ASP A 33 21.34 -0.06 -17.21
C ASP A 33 20.96 -1.34 -16.43
N PRO A 34 21.83 -2.36 -16.32
CA PRO A 34 21.56 -3.59 -15.54
C PRO A 34 21.29 -3.33 -14.05
N ALA A 35 21.71 -2.18 -13.54
CA ALA A 35 21.48 -1.73 -12.17
C ALA A 35 20.17 -0.94 -12.01
N SER A 36 19.49 -0.57 -13.09
CA SER A 36 18.20 0.11 -13.04
C SER A 36 17.10 -0.88 -12.65
N PRO A 37 16.19 -0.55 -11.72
CA PRO A 37 15.01 -1.37 -11.43
C PRO A 37 14.09 -1.56 -12.66
N ARG A 38 14.24 -0.71 -13.68
CA ARG A 38 13.43 -0.71 -14.90
C ARG A 38 13.92 -1.70 -15.95
N SER A 39 15.20 -2.10 -15.94
CA SER A 39 15.74 -3.11 -16.86
C SER A 39 15.39 -4.55 -16.48
N MET A 40 14.69 -4.77 -15.35
CA MET A 40 14.25 -6.09 -14.91
C MET A 40 13.32 -6.79 -15.94
N SER A 41 13.40 -8.11 -16.00
CA SER A 41 12.50 -8.91 -16.85
C SER A 41 11.03 -8.71 -16.46
N SER A 42 10.15 -8.61 -17.45
CA SER A 42 8.69 -8.47 -17.27
C SER A 42 8.09 -9.45 -16.25
N PRO A 43 8.40 -10.77 -16.24
CA PRO A 43 7.86 -11.67 -15.23
C PRO A 43 8.29 -11.32 -13.80
N ARG A 44 9.52 -10.81 -13.62
CA ARG A 44 10.00 -10.37 -12.30
C ARG A 44 9.29 -9.11 -11.84
N LYS A 45 9.02 -8.16 -12.75
CA LYS A 45 8.22 -6.97 -12.44
C LYS A 45 6.81 -7.34 -12.00
N TRP A 46 6.15 -8.24 -12.74
CA TRP A 46 4.81 -8.72 -12.38
C TRP A 46 4.79 -9.51 -11.08
N PHE A 47 5.81 -10.31 -10.78
CA PHE A 47 5.94 -11.00 -9.50
C PHE A 47 6.01 -10.03 -8.30
N ILE A 48 6.73 -8.90 -8.46
CA ILE A 48 6.79 -7.86 -7.43
C ILE A 48 5.41 -7.23 -7.23
N VAL A 49 4.73 -6.85 -8.32
CA VAL A 49 3.40 -6.25 -8.27
C VAL A 49 2.39 -7.20 -7.63
N THR A 50 2.36 -8.47 -8.04
CA THR A 50 1.41 -9.44 -7.49
C THR A 50 1.67 -9.68 -6.00
N THR A 51 2.93 -9.77 -5.57
CA THR A 51 3.28 -9.91 -4.15
C THR A 51 2.77 -8.72 -3.33
N ILE A 52 2.98 -7.48 -3.82
CA ILE A 52 2.48 -6.27 -3.17
C ILE A 52 0.95 -6.25 -3.13
N CYS A 53 0.28 -6.60 -4.22
CA CYS A 53 -1.18 -6.68 -4.27
C CYS A 53 -1.72 -7.74 -3.30
N THR A 54 -1.11 -8.92 -3.23
CA THR A 54 -1.48 -9.96 -2.27
C THR A 54 -1.27 -9.50 -0.83
N ALA A 55 -0.21 -8.73 -0.55
CA ALA A 55 0.01 -8.11 0.76
C ALA A 55 -1.11 -7.11 1.12
N ILE A 56 -1.48 -6.22 0.20
CA ILE A 56 -2.59 -5.28 0.39
C ILE A 56 -3.91 -6.03 0.66
N VAL A 57 -4.18 -7.07 -0.13
CA VAL A 57 -5.38 -7.91 0.04
C VAL A 57 -5.34 -8.60 1.41
N CYS A 58 -4.21 -9.13 1.85
CA CYS A 58 -4.08 -9.78 3.15
C CYS A 58 -4.38 -8.82 4.32
N VAL A 59 -3.83 -7.61 4.30
CA VAL A 59 -4.07 -6.59 5.35
C VAL A 59 -5.53 -6.16 5.39
N THR A 60 -6.10 -5.86 4.22
CA THR A 60 -7.48 -5.38 4.12
C THR A 60 -8.51 -6.51 4.29
N CYS A 61 -8.14 -7.76 4.04
CA CYS A 61 -8.92 -8.94 4.41
C CYS A 61 -8.88 -9.18 5.93
N THR A 62 -7.73 -8.95 6.57
CA THR A 62 -7.59 -9.04 8.03
C THR A 62 -8.46 -8.02 8.76
N SER A 63 -8.75 -6.85 8.17
CA SER A 63 -9.68 -5.89 8.77
C SER A 63 -11.11 -6.45 8.77
N SER A 64 -11.61 -6.90 7.62
CA SER A 64 -13.02 -7.25 7.47
C SER A 64 -13.37 -8.64 8.00
N ILE A 65 -12.43 -9.59 7.98
CA ILE A 65 -12.66 -10.95 8.50
C ILE A 65 -13.06 -10.95 9.97
N TYR A 66 -12.59 -9.95 10.72
CA TYR A 66 -12.92 -9.71 12.12
C TYR A 66 -14.44 -9.60 12.36
N THR A 67 -15.20 -9.05 11.42
CA THR A 67 -16.67 -8.92 11.56
C THR A 67 -17.39 -10.26 11.72
N THR A 68 -16.85 -11.33 11.14
CA THR A 68 -17.43 -12.68 11.26
C THR A 68 -17.18 -13.32 12.63
N THR A 69 -16.20 -12.81 13.38
CA THR A 69 -15.80 -13.33 14.69
C THR A 69 -16.62 -12.75 15.84
N TYR A 70 -17.44 -11.71 15.59
CA TYR A 70 -18.13 -10.94 16.65
C TYR A 70 -18.97 -11.77 17.61
N ASN A 71 -19.72 -12.75 17.09
CA ASN A 71 -20.60 -13.56 17.94
C ASN A 71 -19.79 -14.42 18.92
N GLN A 72 -18.72 -15.06 18.43
CA GLN A 72 -17.86 -15.89 19.26
C GLN A 72 -17.06 -15.05 20.27
N LEU A 73 -16.55 -13.89 19.84
CA LEU A 73 -15.85 -12.95 20.73
C LEU A 73 -16.77 -12.41 21.84
N SER A 74 -18.01 -12.05 21.51
CA SER A 74 -18.97 -11.57 22.51
C SER A 74 -19.33 -12.64 23.54
N GLN A 75 -19.34 -13.92 23.14
CA GLN A 75 -19.61 -15.04 24.03
C GLN A 75 -18.41 -15.35 24.94
N GLU A 76 -17.19 -15.37 24.40
CA GLU A 76 -15.98 -15.69 25.17
C GLU A 76 -15.59 -14.57 26.15
N PHE A 77 -15.67 -13.30 25.73
CA PHE A 77 -15.25 -12.16 26.54
C PHE A 77 -16.41 -11.43 27.23
N ALA A 78 -17.63 -11.97 27.18
CA ALA A 78 -18.84 -11.32 27.70
C ALA A 78 -18.97 -9.84 27.28
N ALA A 79 -18.53 -9.53 26.05
CA ALA A 79 -18.42 -8.17 25.54
C ALA A 79 -19.65 -7.78 24.70
N THR A 80 -20.11 -6.54 24.85
CA THR A 80 -21.18 -6.00 24.00
C THR A 80 -20.72 -5.87 22.55
N ARG A 81 -21.64 -6.02 21.59
CA ARG A 81 -21.38 -5.84 20.15
C ARG A 81 -20.69 -4.50 19.83
N LEU A 82 -20.99 -3.44 20.60
CA LEU A 82 -20.36 -2.13 20.47
C LEU A 82 -18.84 -2.22 20.68
N ILE A 83 -18.39 -2.92 21.74
CA ILE A 83 -16.98 -3.10 22.07
C ILE A 83 -16.30 -3.97 21.00
N SER A 84 -16.96 -5.03 20.54
CA SER A 84 -16.44 -5.85 19.44
C SER A 84 -16.25 -5.02 18.17
N ALA A 85 -17.19 -4.14 17.83
CA ALA A 85 -17.08 -3.26 16.67
C ALA A 85 -15.91 -2.26 16.79
N THR A 86 -15.55 -1.83 18.00
CA THR A 86 -14.38 -0.97 18.22
C THR A 86 -13.09 -1.60 17.70
N GLY A 87 -12.93 -2.93 17.77
CA GLY A 87 -11.74 -3.60 17.23
C GLY A 87 -11.56 -3.42 15.72
N LEU A 88 -12.66 -3.32 14.96
CA LEU A 88 -12.63 -3.04 13.52
C LEU A 88 -12.22 -1.59 13.28
N SER A 89 -12.89 -0.67 13.98
CA SER A 89 -12.63 0.77 13.90
C SER A 89 -11.18 1.09 14.23
N THR A 90 -10.62 0.48 15.28
CA THR A 90 -9.24 0.67 15.71
C THR A 90 -8.22 0.13 14.70
N PHE A 91 -8.53 -0.97 13.99
CA PHE A 91 -7.68 -1.47 12.91
C PHE A 91 -7.67 -0.52 11.71
N VAL A 92 -8.86 -0.04 11.29
CA VAL A 92 -8.99 0.94 10.21
C VAL A 92 -8.31 2.27 10.58
N PHE A 93 -8.42 2.66 11.85
CA PHE A 93 -7.71 3.81 12.40
C PHE A 93 -6.19 3.62 12.31
N GLY A 94 -5.67 2.44 12.67
CA GLY A 94 -4.26 2.09 12.44
C GLY A 94 -3.85 2.22 10.97
N ILE A 95 -4.69 1.73 10.05
CA ILE A 95 -4.44 1.86 8.60
C ILE A 95 -4.45 3.31 8.13
N ALA A 96 -5.23 4.19 8.74
CA ALA A 96 -5.28 5.60 8.37
C ALA A 96 -4.01 6.36 8.79
N PHE A 97 -3.44 6.04 9.96
CA PHE A 97 -2.26 6.75 10.48
C PHE A 97 -0.93 6.20 9.97
N GLY A 98 -0.83 4.90 9.69
CA GLY A 98 0.44 4.31 9.27
C GLY A 98 1.04 4.91 7.98
N PRO A 99 0.27 5.24 6.92
CA PRO A 99 0.76 5.90 5.70
C PRO A 99 1.48 7.21 5.95
N LEU A 100 1.06 7.96 6.98
CA LEU A 100 1.68 9.24 7.34
C LEU A 100 3.16 9.04 7.66
N LEU A 101 3.49 7.96 8.36
CA LEU A 101 4.86 7.64 8.72
C LEU A 101 5.57 6.85 7.61
N SER A 102 4.90 5.84 7.04
CA SER A 102 5.53 4.89 6.11
C SER A 102 5.85 5.49 4.74
N GLY A 103 5.06 6.46 4.26
CA GLY A 103 5.27 7.13 2.98
C GLY A 103 6.64 7.85 2.94
N PRO A 104 6.86 8.87 3.78
CA PRO A 104 8.14 9.58 3.87
C PRO A 104 9.33 8.67 4.17
N LEU A 105 9.16 7.72 5.09
CA LEU A 105 10.21 6.77 5.43
C LEU A 105 10.65 5.94 4.23
N SER A 106 9.73 5.58 3.33
CA SER A 106 10.05 4.78 2.13
C SER A 106 10.91 5.54 1.12
N GLU A 107 10.79 6.87 1.07
CA GLU A 107 11.59 7.73 0.20
C GLU A 107 12.99 7.99 0.78
N LEU A 108 13.12 8.02 2.11
CA LEU A 108 14.40 8.28 2.79
C LEU A 108 15.25 7.02 2.97
N PHE A 109 14.66 5.91 3.41
CA PHE A 109 15.38 4.70 3.81
C PHE A 109 15.35 3.59 2.76
N GLY A 110 14.61 3.77 1.66
CA GLY A 110 14.37 2.78 0.61
C GLY A 110 13.10 1.96 0.85
N ARG A 111 12.53 1.44 -0.23
CA ARG A 111 11.21 0.80 -0.22
C ARG A 111 11.23 -0.58 0.41
N LYS A 112 12.24 -1.43 0.11
CA LYS A 112 12.27 -2.83 0.60
C LYS A 112 12.42 -2.88 2.12
N ARG A 113 13.30 -2.04 2.68
CA ARG A 113 13.55 -2.01 4.14
C ARG A 113 12.30 -1.60 4.90
N VAL A 114 11.60 -0.59 4.41
CA VAL A 114 10.34 -0.13 5.02
C VAL A 114 9.26 -1.19 4.91
N TYR A 115 9.14 -1.89 3.77
CA TYR A 115 8.24 -3.04 3.65
C TYR A 115 8.55 -4.16 4.64
N LEU A 116 9.82 -4.54 4.79
CA LEU A 116 10.21 -5.63 5.70
C LEU A 116 9.92 -5.29 7.16
N VAL A 117 10.30 -4.10 7.62
CA VAL A 117 10.07 -3.67 9.02
C VAL A 117 8.58 -3.56 9.33
N ALA A 118 7.82 -2.95 8.43
CA ALA A 118 6.38 -2.77 8.62
C ALA A 118 5.61 -4.09 8.58
N TRP A 119 5.98 -5.01 7.66
CA TRP A 119 5.36 -6.32 7.58
C TRP A 119 5.72 -7.23 8.76
N LEU A 120 6.97 -7.14 9.25
CA LEU A 120 7.36 -7.82 10.48
C LEU A 120 6.53 -7.32 11.66
N ALA A 121 6.34 -6.00 11.80
CA ALA A 121 5.47 -5.43 12.82
C ALA A 121 4.03 -5.95 12.67
N PHE A 122 3.48 -6.01 11.46
CA PHE A 122 2.16 -6.59 11.19
C PHE A 122 2.04 -8.03 11.72
N ILE A 123 3.02 -8.89 11.44
CA ILE A 123 3.04 -10.28 11.92
C ILE A 123 3.14 -10.33 13.45
N ILE A 124 4.07 -9.57 14.04
CA ILE A 124 4.28 -9.52 15.50
C ILE A 124 3.02 -9.10 16.23
N PHE A 125 2.29 -8.09 15.75
CA PHE A 125 1.05 -7.63 16.39
C PHE A 125 -0.18 -8.50 16.05
N THR A 126 -0.12 -9.29 14.99
CA THR A 126 -1.16 -10.28 14.67
C THR A 126 -1.09 -11.51 15.59
N ILE A 127 0.09 -11.90 16.07
CA ILE A 127 0.26 -13.04 17.01
C ILE A 127 -0.54 -12.84 18.32
N PRO A 128 -0.38 -11.74 19.08
CA PRO A 128 -1.18 -11.47 20.27
C PRO A 128 -2.68 -11.37 19.98
N SER A 129 -3.07 -10.98 18.76
CA SER A 129 -4.47 -10.94 18.37
C SER A 129 -5.10 -12.34 18.25
N ALA A 130 -4.29 -13.37 17.94
CA ALA A 130 -4.74 -14.76 17.87
C ALA A 130 -4.89 -15.41 19.26
N VAL A 131 -4.05 -14.98 20.22
CA VAL A 131 -3.97 -15.55 21.57
C VAL A 131 -4.43 -14.54 22.64
N ALA A 132 -5.23 -13.56 22.24
CA ALA A 132 -5.65 -12.47 23.13
C ALA A 132 -6.45 -13.04 24.31
N PRO A 133 -6.09 -12.73 25.57
CA PRO A 133 -6.83 -13.18 26.75
C PRO A 133 -8.03 -12.27 27.07
N ASN A 134 -8.04 -11.05 26.53
CA ASN A 134 -9.04 -10.03 26.82
C ASN A 134 -9.31 -9.17 25.58
N MET A 135 -10.50 -8.56 25.54
CA MET A 135 -10.91 -7.65 24.45
C MET A 135 -10.00 -6.41 24.34
N SER A 136 -9.53 -5.84 25.45
CA SER A 136 -8.63 -4.68 25.42
C SER A 136 -7.30 -4.99 24.73
N THR A 137 -6.74 -6.18 24.98
CA THR A 137 -5.52 -6.64 24.30
C THR A 137 -5.78 -6.75 22.81
N LEU A 138 -6.90 -7.35 22.41
CA LEU A 138 -7.28 -7.52 21.01
C LEU A 138 -7.43 -6.16 20.29
N ILE A 139 -8.06 -5.17 20.93
CA ILE A 139 -8.23 -3.82 20.38
C ILE A 139 -6.88 -3.12 20.21
N ALA A 140 -6.02 -3.18 21.23
CA ALA A 140 -4.69 -2.56 21.16
C ALA A 140 -3.82 -3.19 20.08
N THR A 141 -3.78 -4.52 19.99
CA THR A 141 -2.95 -5.23 19.01
C THR A 141 -3.48 -5.04 17.59
N ARG A 142 -4.80 -4.90 17.41
CA ARG A 142 -5.42 -4.51 16.13
C ARG A 142 -4.93 -3.14 15.64
N PHE A 143 -4.80 -2.14 16.51
CA PHE A 143 -4.28 -0.82 16.13
C PHE A 143 -2.90 -0.95 15.50
N PHE A 144 -1.97 -1.60 16.23
CA PHE A 144 -0.59 -1.73 15.80
C PHE A 144 -0.43 -2.65 14.58
N ALA A 145 -1.25 -3.68 14.47
CA ALA A 145 -1.31 -4.51 13.26
C ALA A 145 -1.76 -3.65 12.06
N GLY A 146 -2.88 -2.92 12.16
CA GLY A 146 -3.35 -2.03 11.10
C GLY A 146 -2.28 -0.99 10.69
N PHE A 147 -1.60 -0.40 11.68
CA PHE A 147 -0.52 0.56 11.48
C PHE A 147 0.68 -0.04 10.72
N GLY A 148 1.11 -1.26 11.05
CA GLY A 148 2.18 -1.93 10.31
C GLY A 148 1.75 -2.32 8.89
N GLY A 149 0.53 -2.83 8.73
CA GLY A 149 0.02 -3.31 7.44
C GLY A 149 -0.22 -2.21 6.40
N SER A 150 -0.45 -0.96 6.83
CA SER A 150 -0.79 0.16 5.95
C SER A 150 0.32 0.57 4.97
N THR A 151 1.56 0.18 5.26
CA THR A 151 2.74 0.50 4.45
C THR A 151 2.56 0.04 3.00
N PHE A 152 1.93 -1.11 2.79
CA PHE A 152 1.65 -1.63 1.45
C PHE A 152 0.61 -0.83 0.70
N LEU A 153 -0.33 -0.20 1.39
CA LEU A 153 -1.33 0.66 0.74
C LEU A 153 -0.73 1.97 0.23
N SER A 154 0.23 2.54 0.97
CA SER A 154 0.82 3.85 0.62
C SER A 154 2.02 3.75 -0.33
N VAL A 155 2.93 2.81 -0.09
CA VAL A 155 4.21 2.74 -0.81
C VAL A 155 4.08 1.98 -2.15
N SER A 156 3.01 1.21 -2.33
CA SER A 156 2.79 0.39 -3.55
C SER A 156 2.71 1.24 -4.82
N GLY A 157 2.03 2.38 -4.76
CA GLY A 157 1.93 3.36 -5.83
C GLY A 157 3.31 3.76 -6.38
N GLY A 158 4.18 4.22 -5.48
CA GLY A 158 5.54 4.61 -5.83
C GLY A 158 6.41 3.43 -6.28
N THR A 159 6.26 2.25 -5.68
CA THR A 159 7.04 1.06 -6.09
C THR A 159 6.76 0.69 -7.55
N VAL A 160 5.51 0.73 -7.97
CA VAL A 160 5.15 0.42 -9.36
C VAL A 160 5.59 1.55 -10.30
N GLY A 161 5.52 2.81 -9.87
CA GLY A 161 6.06 3.95 -10.61
C GLY A 161 7.58 3.88 -10.85
N ASP A 162 8.32 3.26 -9.93
CA ASP A 162 9.76 3.09 -10.07
C ASP A 162 10.13 1.95 -11.03
N ILE A 163 9.30 0.91 -11.15
CA ILE A 163 9.60 -0.32 -11.92
C ILE A 163 9.10 -0.27 -13.37
N PHE A 164 7.98 0.42 -13.62
CA PHE A 164 7.35 0.48 -14.94
C PHE A 164 7.59 1.83 -15.62
N ALA A 165 7.74 1.81 -16.95
CA ALA A 165 7.75 3.02 -17.76
C ALA A 165 6.34 3.65 -17.79
N LYS A 166 6.25 4.95 -18.10
CA LYS A 166 4.98 5.70 -18.12
C LYS A 166 3.91 5.05 -19.01
N ASP A 167 4.33 4.47 -20.14
CA ASP A 167 3.43 3.84 -21.12
C ASP A 167 2.84 2.51 -20.63
N GLU A 168 3.54 1.81 -19.73
CA GLU A 168 3.09 0.51 -19.19
C GLU A 168 2.47 0.64 -17.80
N LEU A 169 2.51 1.83 -17.19
CA LEU A 169 2.14 2.08 -15.80
C LEU A 169 0.65 1.83 -15.50
N GLN A 170 -0.22 1.98 -16.50
CA GLN A 170 -1.67 1.93 -16.31
C GLN A 170 -2.17 0.58 -15.80
N LYS A 171 -1.68 -0.53 -16.37
CA LYS A 171 -2.12 -1.89 -16.01
C LYS A 171 -1.77 -2.27 -14.56
N PRO A 172 -0.49 -2.14 -14.11
CA PRO A 172 -0.14 -2.46 -12.73
C PRO A 172 -0.74 -1.47 -11.74
N MET A 173 -0.89 -0.18 -12.09
CA MET A 173 -1.62 0.79 -11.25
C MET A 173 -3.08 0.38 -11.03
N ALA A 174 -3.78 -0.06 -12.07
CA ALA A 174 -5.16 -0.52 -11.92
C ALA A 174 -5.25 -1.68 -10.91
N LEU A 175 -4.34 -2.66 -11.00
CA LEU A 175 -4.32 -3.80 -10.09
C LEU A 175 -4.05 -3.38 -8.63
N VAL A 176 -3.09 -2.48 -8.42
CA VAL A 176 -2.77 -1.93 -7.09
C VAL A 176 -3.95 -1.15 -6.51
N SER A 177 -4.65 -0.37 -7.33
CA SER A 177 -5.83 0.40 -6.89
C SER A 177 -7.03 -0.46 -6.54
N LEU A 178 -7.15 -1.66 -7.13
CA LEU A 178 -8.24 -2.60 -6.86
C LEU A 178 -8.00 -3.48 -5.63
N ALA A 179 -6.74 -3.81 -5.35
CA ALA A 179 -6.37 -4.71 -4.25
C ALA A 179 -6.95 -4.31 -2.88
N PRO A 180 -6.97 -3.02 -2.46
CA PRO A 180 -7.56 -2.59 -1.19
C PRO A 180 -9.07 -2.81 -1.07
N PHE A 181 -9.77 -2.94 -2.19
CA PHE A 181 -11.22 -3.14 -2.22
C PHE A 181 -11.61 -4.63 -2.29
N ILE A 182 -10.77 -5.45 -2.94
CA ILE A 182 -10.98 -6.91 -3.01
C ILE A 182 -10.78 -7.55 -1.64
N GLY A 183 -9.77 -7.12 -0.88
CA GLY A 183 -9.46 -7.72 0.42
C GLY A 183 -10.61 -7.66 1.42
N PRO A 184 -11.25 -6.50 1.64
CA PRO A 184 -12.39 -6.38 2.54
C PRO A 184 -13.56 -7.29 2.15
N SER A 185 -13.80 -7.52 0.86
CA SER A 185 -14.84 -8.45 0.38
C SER A 185 -14.46 -9.93 0.59
N LEU A 186 -13.18 -10.28 0.47
CA LEU A 186 -12.69 -11.63 0.74
C LEU A 186 -12.75 -12.02 2.23
N GLY A 187 -12.67 -11.04 3.13
CA GLY A 187 -12.67 -11.31 4.58
C GLY A 187 -13.93 -12.03 5.06
N PRO A 188 -15.15 -11.50 4.89
CA PRO A 188 -16.36 -12.20 5.32
C PRO A 188 -16.57 -13.55 4.63
N PHE A 189 -16.09 -13.70 3.39
CA PHE A 189 -16.11 -14.97 2.68
C PHE A 189 -15.25 -16.02 3.40
N LEU A 190 -13.96 -15.74 3.61
CA LEU A 190 -13.04 -16.65 4.31
C LEU A 190 -13.47 -16.85 5.78
N GLY A 191 -13.77 -15.76 6.48
CA GLY A 191 -14.19 -15.76 7.87
C GLY A 191 -15.49 -16.51 8.10
N GLY A 192 -16.41 -16.47 7.15
CA GLY A 192 -17.68 -17.19 7.23
C GLY A 192 -17.49 -18.70 7.26
N PHE A 193 -16.59 -19.25 6.44
CA PHE A 193 -16.25 -20.67 6.45
C PHE A 193 -15.43 -21.05 7.69
N ILE A 194 -14.41 -20.25 8.02
CA ILE A 194 -13.52 -20.53 9.15
C ILE A 194 -14.31 -20.54 10.46
N ASN A 195 -15.05 -19.47 10.76
CA ASN A 195 -15.77 -19.35 12.03
C ASN A 195 -17.00 -20.26 12.12
N TYR A 196 -17.48 -20.81 11.01
CA TYR A 196 -18.58 -21.78 11.06
C TYR A 196 -18.10 -23.17 11.49
N HIS A 197 -16.91 -23.59 11.05
CA HIS A 197 -16.36 -24.91 11.34
C HIS A 197 -15.33 -24.93 12.47
N LEU A 198 -14.71 -23.79 12.76
CA LEU A 198 -13.60 -23.65 13.70
C LEU A 198 -13.84 -22.47 14.65
N HIS A 199 -12.99 -22.37 15.67
CA HIS A 199 -12.94 -21.23 16.59
C HIS A 199 -12.36 -19.97 15.93
N TRP A 200 -12.77 -18.80 16.40
CA TRP A 200 -12.34 -17.49 15.88
C TRP A 200 -10.83 -17.28 15.91
N ARG A 201 -10.11 -17.90 16.85
CA ARG A 201 -8.65 -17.83 16.91
C ARG A 201 -7.99 -18.36 15.62
N TRP A 202 -8.59 -19.36 14.97
CA TRP A 202 -8.11 -19.90 13.68
C TRP A 202 -8.17 -18.89 12.54
N THR A 203 -9.08 -17.92 12.62
CA THR A 203 -9.12 -16.79 11.67
C THR A 203 -7.78 -16.05 11.65
N TYR A 204 -7.20 -15.82 12.82
CA TYR A 204 -5.91 -15.15 12.94
C TYR A 204 -4.74 -16.06 12.61
N TYR A 205 -4.79 -17.35 12.96
CA TYR A 205 -3.74 -18.29 12.55
C TYR A 205 -3.64 -18.42 11.03
N ILE A 206 -4.76 -18.47 10.31
CA ILE A 206 -4.77 -18.53 8.84
C ILE A 206 -4.21 -17.24 8.24
N MET A 207 -4.60 -16.07 8.77
CA MET A 207 -4.03 -14.80 8.33
C MET A 207 -2.53 -14.70 8.62
N LEU A 208 -2.07 -15.25 9.74
CA LEU A 208 -0.65 -15.29 10.08
C LEU A 208 0.13 -16.18 9.11
N ILE A 209 -0.36 -17.38 8.79
CA ILE A 209 0.25 -18.26 7.78
C ILE A 209 0.37 -17.52 6.44
N TRP A 210 -0.70 -16.87 5.99
CA TRP A 210 -0.69 -16.08 4.76
C TRP A 210 0.36 -14.95 4.83
N SER A 211 0.43 -14.25 5.96
CA SER A 211 1.37 -13.16 6.18
C SER A 211 2.83 -13.62 6.15
N VAL A 212 3.13 -14.78 6.73
CA VAL A 212 4.48 -15.37 6.72
C VAL A 212 4.89 -15.78 5.31
N LEU A 213 3.97 -16.36 4.51
CA LEU A 213 4.26 -16.68 3.11
C LEU A 213 4.60 -15.42 2.30
N ILE A 214 3.87 -14.32 2.53
CA ILE A 214 4.15 -13.03 1.90
C ILE A 214 5.51 -12.48 2.38
N PHE A 215 5.83 -12.60 3.66
CA PHE A 215 7.11 -12.16 4.20
C PHE A 215 8.29 -12.87 3.50
N LEU A 216 8.19 -14.18 3.31
CA LEU A 216 9.17 -14.95 2.56
C LEU A 216 9.30 -14.49 1.10
N ALA A 217 8.17 -14.17 0.45
CA ALA A 217 8.19 -13.62 -0.90
C ALA A 217 8.89 -12.24 -0.97
N ILE A 218 8.66 -11.36 0.03
CA ILE A 218 9.29 -10.03 0.09
C ILE A 218 10.81 -10.14 0.27
N LEU A 219 11.32 -11.15 0.98
CA LEU A 219 12.77 -11.35 1.13
C LEU A 219 13.48 -11.57 -0.22
N ILE A 220 12.81 -12.26 -1.15
CA ILE A 220 13.31 -12.59 -2.50
C ILE A 220 13.32 -11.37 -3.42
N ILE A 221 12.44 -10.38 -3.17
CA ILE A 221 12.31 -9.19 -4.01
C ILE A 221 13.56 -8.30 -3.86
N PRO A 222 14.23 -7.88 -4.95
CA PRO A 222 15.35 -6.94 -4.87
C PRO A 222 14.89 -5.53 -4.48
N GLU A 223 15.82 -4.65 -4.08
CA GLU A 223 15.50 -3.24 -3.82
C GLU A 223 15.00 -2.57 -5.11
N THR A 224 13.84 -1.91 -5.05
CA THR A 224 13.17 -1.29 -6.21
C THR A 224 13.36 0.23 -6.27
N PHE A 225 13.94 0.84 -5.24
CA PHE A 225 14.08 2.29 -5.14
C PHE A 225 15.27 2.81 -5.95
N HIS A 226 15.00 3.64 -6.96
CA HIS A 226 16.00 4.12 -7.93
C HIS A 226 17.19 4.85 -7.27
N PRO A 227 17.00 5.76 -6.30
CA PRO A 227 18.11 6.41 -5.61
C PRO A 227 18.94 5.45 -4.72
N ALA A 228 18.33 4.39 -4.17
CA ALA A 228 19.08 3.36 -3.42
C ALA A 228 19.89 2.45 -4.36
N ALA A 229 19.40 2.21 -5.57
CA ALA A 229 20.16 1.49 -6.60
C ALA A 229 21.40 2.30 -7.05
N CYS A 230 21.28 3.62 -7.22
CA CYS A 230 22.42 4.50 -7.49
C CYS A 230 23.44 4.48 -6.35
N ALA A 231 23.00 4.54 -5.09
CA ALA A 231 23.91 4.43 -3.93
C ALA A 231 24.63 3.08 -3.87
N ALA A 232 23.96 1.99 -4.23
CA ALA A 232 24.58 0.67 -4.30
C ALA A 232 25.62 0.58 -5.45
N LYS A 233 25.34 1.18 -6.61
CA LYS A 233 26.29 1.30 -7.74
C LYS A 233 27.50 2.15 -7.36
N ALA A 234 27.29 3.32 -6.76
CA ALA A 234 28.35 4.19 -6.26
C ALA A 234 29.24 3.48 -5.23
N ARG A 235 28.65 2.72 -4.30
CA ARG A 235 29.40 1.92 -3.32
C ARG A 235 30.24 0.82 -3.98
N LYS A 236 29.73 0.14 -5.00
CA LYS A 236 30.51 -0.85 -5.75
C LYS A 236 31.70 -0.22 -6.46
N ILE A 237 31.48 0.90 -7.15
CA ILE A 237 32.55 1.65 -7.83
C ILE A 237 33.61 2.07 -6.80
N ARG A 238 33.24 2.63 -5.63
CA ARG A 238 34.21 2.96 -4.57
C ARG A 238 35.08 1.77 -4.13
N ILE A 239 34.50 0.57 -4.04
CA ILE A 239 35.22 -0.63 -3.62
C ILE A 239 36.15 -1.12 -4.73
N GLU A 240 35.70 -1.08 -5.99
CA GLU A 240 36.47 -1.55 -7.15
C GLU A 240 37.57 -0.58 -7.57
N THR A 241 37.33 0.73 -7.49
CA THR A 241 38.29 1.78 -7.87
C THR A 241 39.17 2.23 -6.71
N GLY A 242 38.78 1.93 -5.46
CA GLY A 242 39.47 2.40 -4.25
C GLY A 242 39.36 3.92 -4.01
N ASP A 243 38.64 4.64 -4.87
CA ASP A 243 38.51 6.09 -4.83
C ASP A 243 37.22 6.49 -4.12
N THR A 244 37.34 7.24 -3.03
CA THR A 244 36.23 7.63 -2.15
C THR A 244 35.39 8.78 -2.71
N ARG A 245 35.80 9.36 -3.85
CA ARG A 245 35.19 10.55 -4.45
C ARG A 245 33.87 10.29 -5.16
N TYR A 246 33.62 9.08 -5.65
CA TYR A 246 32.33 8.73 -6.27
C TYR A 246 31.19 8.88 -5.27
N TRP A 247 30.09 9.55 -5.62
CA TRP A 247 28.94 9.71 -4.74
C TRP A 247 27.63 9.56 -5.51
N ALA A 248 26.57 9.11 -4.82
CA ALA A 248 25.22 9.09 -5.38
C ALA A 248 24.40 10.24 -4.81
N GLN A 249 23.47 10.80 -5.59
CA GLN A 249 22.59 11.90 -5.15
C GLN A 249 21.83 11.60 -3.84
N SER A 250 21.53 10.33 -3.58
CA SER A 250 20.91 9.84 -2.34
C SER A 250 21.82 9.87 -1.11
N GLU A 251 23.14 9.96 -1.29
CA GLU A 251 24.12 10.06 -0.20
C GLU A 251 24.46 11.53 0.14
N THR A 252 24.43 12.42 -0.86
CA THR A 252 24.53 13.88 -0.65
C THR A 252 23.26 14.42 -0.02
N SER A 253 22.12 13.87 -0.40
CA SER A 253 20.84 14.05 0.27
C SER A 253 20.78 13.21 1.55
N ARG A 254 21.75 13.37 2.46
CA ARG A 254 21.69 12.83 3.83
C ARG A 254 20.67 13.64 4.64
N GLN A 255 19.40 13.53 4.23
CA GLN A 255 18.21 14.13 4.83
C GLN A 255 17.84 13.49 6.17
N SER A 256 18.81 13.12 7.00
CA SER A 256 18.57 12.68 8.38
C SER A 256 18.47 13.84 9.36
N SER A 257 18.15 15.04 8.86
CA SER A 257 17.79 16.14 9.74
C SER A 257 16.34 15.94 10.20
N PRO A 258 16.04 16.02 11.51
CA PRO A 258 14.66 15.94 12.01
C PRO A 258 13.75 17.00 11.35
N LYS A 259 14.34 18.11 10.89
CA LYS A 259 13.67 19.12 10.07
C LYS A 259 13.15 18.56 8.75
N THR A 260 13.94 17.78 8.01
CA THR A 260 13.52 17.22 6.72
C THR A 260 12.44 16.16 6.90
N ILE A 261 12.57 15.31 7.91
CA ILE A 261 11.52 14.33 8.29
C ILE A 261 10.22 15.07 8.63
N GLY A 262 10.30 16.15 9.42
CA GLY A 262 9.15 16.98 9.77
C GLY A 262 8.48 17.64 8.56
N VAL A 263 9.26 18.20 7.64
CA VAL A 263 8.73 18.80 6.39
C VAL A 263 8.06 17.75 5.51
N THR A 264 8.67 16.59 5.32
CA THR A 264 8.09 15.51 4.49
C THR A 264 6.82 14.92 5.13
N LEU A 265 6.75 14.85 6.47
CA LEU A 265 5.53 14.46 7.19
C LEU A 265 4.40 15.51 7.08
N LEU A 266 4.74 16.80 6.95
CA LEU A 266 3.76 17.88 6.86
C LEU A 266 3.19 18.07 5.45
N ARG A 267 3.92 17.66 4.40
CA ARG A 267 3.50 17.80 2.99
C ARG A 267 2.12 17.18 2.67
N PRO A 268 1.79 15.95 3.11
CA PRO A 268 0.45 15.39 2.88
C PRO A 268 -0.68 16.22 3.51
N PHE A 269 -0.45 16.80 4.69
CA PHE A 269 -1.43 17.68 5.34
C PHE A 269 -1.58 19.01 4.60
N GLN A 270 -0.46 19.58 4.13
CA GLN A 270 -0.49 20.77 3.30
C GLN A 270 -1.29 20.53 2.02
N LEU A 271 -1.02 19.45 1.29
CA LEU A 271 -1.78 19.07 0.09
C LEU A 271 -3.27 18.85 0.40
N PHE A 272 -3.58 18.19 1.51
CA PHE A 272 -4.95 17.92 1.92
C PHE A 272 -5.77 19.21 2.17
N PHE A 273 -5.18 20.22 2.81
CA PHE A 273 -5.90 21.46 3.15
C PHE A 273 -5.78 22.57 2.11
N LEU A 274 -4.68 22.61 1.33
CA LEU A 274 -4.42 23.69 0.39
C LEU A 274 -4.95 23.39 -1.02
N GLU A 275 -5.06 22.12 -1.42
CA GLU A 275 -5.55 21.74 -2.75
C GLU A 275 -7.01 21.26 -2.68
N PRO A 276 -7.99 22.08 -3.13
CA PRO A 276 -9.41 21.76 -3.00
C PRO A 276 -9.82 20.50 -3.79
N MET A 277 -9.14 20.21 -4.90
CA MET A 277 -9.39 19.00 -5.70
C MET A 277 -9.05 17.72 -4.92
N CYS A 278 -7.89 17.70 -4.24
CA CYS A 278 -7.46 16.57 -3.43
C CYS A 278 -8.39 16.38 -2.23
N PHE A 279 -8.81 17.46 -1.59
CA PHE A 279 -9.78 17.40 -0.49
C PHE A 279 -11.10 16.73 -0.90
N CYS A 280 -11.69 17.14 -2.03
CA CYS A 280 -12.92 16.56 -2.56
C CYS A 280 -12.77 15.06 -2.90
N LEU A 281 -11.66 14.67 -3.55
CA LEU A 281 -11.39 13.27 -3.88
C LEU A 281 -11.21 12.41 -2.62
N ASN A 282 -10.52 12.92 -1.61
CA ASN A 282 -10.35 12.22 -0.33
C ASN A 282 -11.68 12.03 0.41
N ILE A 283 -12.56 13.04 0.43
CA ILE A 283 -13.92 12.92 1.00
C ILE A 283 -14.71 11.85 0.26
N TYR A 284 -14.68 11.88 -1.07
CA TYR A 284 -15.36 10.89 -1.90
C TYR A 284 -14.87 9.47 -1.62
N SER A 285 -13.55 9.26 -1.60
CA SER A 285 -12.94 7.97 -1.26
C SER A 285 -13.25 7.53 0.17
N ALA A 286 -13.31 8.46 1.14
CA ALA A 286 -13.69 8.17 2.51
C ALA A 286 -15.15 7.71 2.63
N ILE A 287 -16.08 8.35 1.89
CA ILE A 287 -17.48 7.93 1.83
C ILE A 287 -17.60 6.54 1.21
N LEU A 288 -16.91 6.28 0.09
CA LEU A 288 -16.93 4.95 -0.55
C LEU A 288 -16.42 3.86 0.39
N LEU A 289 -15.30 4.11 1.08
CA LEU A 289 -14.75 3.17 2.05
C LEU A 289 -15.69 2.98 3.25
N GLY A 290 -16.29 4.07 3.76
CA GLY A 290 -17.27 4.01 4.84
C GLY A 290 -18.49 3.16 4.48
N ILE A 291 -19.04 3.36 3.28
CA ILE A 291 -20.13 2.55 2.74
C ILE A 291 -19.71 1.07 2.68
N LEU A 292 -18.54 0.77 2.11
CA LEU A 292 -18.03 -0.61 2.03
C LEU A 292 -17.94 -1.28 3.42
N TYR A 293 -17.45 -0.57 4.44
CA TYR A 293 -17.37 -1.13 5.79
C TYR A 293 -18.73 -1.29 6.48
N LEU A 294 -19.70 -0.42 6.18
CA LEU A 294 -21.08 -0.58 6.66
C LEU A 294 -21.73 -1.86 6.10
N PHE A 295 -21.42 -2.25 4.86
CA PHE A 295 -21.90 -3.52 4.29
C PHE A 295 -21.47 -4.74 5.11
N PHE A 296 -20.27 -4.75 5.71
CA PHE A 296 -19.82 -5.86 6.56
C PHE A 296 -20.66 -6.03 7.83
N GLY A 297 -21.22 -4.95 8.35
CA GLY A 297 -22.14 -5.00 9.49
C GLY A 297 -23.58 -5.31 9.09
N ALA A 298 -24.05 -4.70 8.00
CA ALA A 298 -25.45 -4.76 7.60
C ALA A 298 -25.83 -6.07 6.90
N VAL A 299 -25.01 -6.58 5.98
CA VAL A 299 -25.33 -7.77 5.17
C VAL A 299 -25.51 -9.01 6.07
N PRO A 300 -24.56 -9.36 6.96
CA PRO A 300 -24.78 -10.50 7.85
C PRO A 300 -25.95 -10.31 8.80
N GLN A 301 -26.26 -9.08 9.21
CA GLN A 301 -27.42 -8.81 10.05
C GLN A 301 -28.73 -9.13 9.31
N ILE A 302 -28.88 -8.64 8.08
CA ILE A 302 -30.12 -8.76 7.29
C ILE A 302 -30.32 -10.22 6.84
N PHE A 303 -29.29 -10.84 6.26
CA PHE A 303 -29.40 -12.20 5.71
C PHE A 303 -29.56 -13.27 6.78
N ARG A 304 -29.02 -13.06 7.99
CA ARG A 304 -29.24 -14.00 9.10
C ARG A 304 -30.58 -13.79 9.79
N THR A 305 -31.01 -12.55 10.00
CA THR A 305 -32.26 -12.27 10.74
C THR A 305 -33.49 -12.52 9.86
N ASN A 306 -33.48 -12.07 8.61
CA ASN A 306 -34.67 -12.12 7.75
C ASN A 306 -34.74 -13.41 6.91
N TYR A 307 -33.60 -13.92 6.44
CA TYR A 307 -33.53 -15.08 5.54
C TYR A 307 -33.06 -16.37 6.22
N GLY A 308 -32.75 -16.33 7.53
CA GLY A 308 -32.29 -17.50 8.29
C GLY A 308 -30.98 -18.11 7.79
N MET A 309 -30.16 -17.35 7.04
CA MET A 309 -28.94 -17.88 6.44
C MET A 309 -27.88 -18.21 7.49
N ASN A 310 -27.10 -19.26 7.22
CA ASN A 310 -25.93 -19.61 8.03
C ASN A 310 -24.75 -18.63 7.82
N LEU A 311 -23.76 -18.68 8.72
CA LEU A 311 -22.60 -17.77 8.68
C LEU A 311 -21.82 -17.87 7.35
N TRP A 312 -21.60 -19.09 6.85
CA TRP A 312 -20.91 -19.32 5.57
C TRP A 312 -21.74 -18.88 4.34
N GLN A 313 -23.07 -19.03 4.39
CA GLN A 313 -23.99 -18.55 3.34
C GLN A 313 -24.00 -17.02 3.26
N SER A 314 -24.00 -16.36 4.41
CA SER A 314 -23.89 -14.90 4.45
C SER A 314 -22.53 -14.42 3.92
N GLY A 315 -21.44 -15.13 4.23
CA GLY A 315 -20.12 -14.83 3.67
C GLY A 315 -20.07 -14.93 2.14
N LEU A 316 -20.77 -15.88 1.53
CA LEU A 316 -20.85 -16.06 0.07
C LEU A 316 -21.48 -14.86 -0.66
N THR A 317 -22.36 -14.10 -0.02
CA THR A 317 -22.99 -12.91 -0.64
C THR A 317 -21.97 -11.84 -1.03
N PHE A 318 -20.81 -11.80 -0.38
CA PHE A 318 -19.72 -10.87 -0.70
C PHE A 318 -18.97 -11.21 -1.99
N LEU A 319 -19.14 -12.41 -2.54
CA LEU A 319 -18.61 -12.75 -3.87
C LEU A 319 -19.20 -11.85 -4.96
N GLY A 320 -20.44 -11.37 -4.80
CA GLY A 320 -21.05 -10.43 -5.75
C GLY A 320 -20.24 -9.14 -5.89
N ILE A 321 -19.66 -8.64 -4.79
CA ILE A 321 -18.80 -7.46 -4.81
C ILE A 321 -17.50 -7.76 -5.55
N ILE A 322 -16.91 -8.94 -5.35
CA ILE A 322 -15.69 -9.38 -6.04
C ILE A 322 -15.93 -9.52 -7.55
N ILE A 323 -17.06 -10.11 -7.96
CA ILE A 323 -17.44 -10.24 -9.37
C ILE A 323 -17.63 -8.85 -9.98
N GLY A 324 -18.29 -7.92 -9.27
CA GLY A 324 -18.43 -6.53 -9.71
C GLY A 324 -17.09 -5.84 -9.93
N MET A 325 -16.12 -6.05 -9.03
CA MET A 325 -14.75 -5.53 -9.19
C MET A 325 -14.05 -6.16 -10.38
N ALA A 326 -14.16 -7.48 -10.57
CA ALA A 326 -13.57 -8.19 -11.71
C ALA A 326 -14.12 -7.65 -13.06
N LEU A 327 -15.43 -7.46 -13.16
CA LEU A 327 -16.07 -6.86 -14.33
C LEU A 327 -15.62 -5.41 -14.57
N SER A 328 -15.39 -4.65 -13.49
CA SER A 328 -14.84 -3.30 -13.59
C SER A 328 -13.44 -3.30 -14.23
N VAL A 329 -12.56 -4.23 -13.84
CA VAL A 329 -11.21 -4.37 -14.44
C VAL A 329 -11.31 -4.70 -15.93
N LEU A 330 -12.20 -5.62 -16.30
CA LEU A 330 -12.40 -6.05 -17.69
C LEU A 330 -12.92 -4.91 -18.57
N THR A 331 -13.65 -3.96 -17.98
CA THR A 331 -14.19 -2.79 -18.69
C THR A 331 -13.14 -1.68 -18.86
N ASN A 332 -12.12 -1.62 -18.00
CA ASN A 332 -11.07 -0.60 -18.05
C ASN A 332 -10.37 -0.44 -19.43
N PRO A 333 -9.96 -1.51 -20.15
CA PRO A 333 -9.37 -1.36 -21.49
C PRO A 333 -10.33 -0.74 -22.52
N PHE A 334 -11.65 -0.93 -22.37
CA PHE A 334 -12.63 -0.28 -23.25
C PHE A 334 -12.62 1.23 -23.04
N GLY A 335 -12.65 1.71 -21.79
CA GLY A 335 -12.57 3.14 -21.47
C GLY A 335 -11.31 3.82 -22.06
N PHE A 336 -10.18 3.11 -22.04
CA PHE A 336 -8.93 3.61 -22.63
C PHE A 336 -8.97 3.70 -24.16
N VAL A 337 -9.54 2.69 -24.85
CA VAL A 337 -9.72 2.74 -26.32
C VAL A 337 -10.64 3.91 -26.73
N TYR A 338 -11.64 4.24 -25.93
CA TYR A 338 -12.49 5.41 -26.19
C TYR A 338 -11.82 6.74 -25.82
N GLY A 339 -11.01 6.78 -24.75
CA GLY A 339 -10.32 7.99 -24.26
C GLY A 339 -9.08 8.39 -25.08
N HIS A 340 -8.25 7.43 -25.50
CA HIS A 340 -7.08 7.73 -26.36
C HIS A 340 -7.49 8.23 -27.75
N ASN A 341 -8.69 7.87 -28.20
CA ASN A 341 -9.24 8.42 -29.43
C ASN A 341 -9.77 9.85 -29.24
N TRP A 342 -9.93 10.36 -28.01
CA TRP A 342 -10.55 11.65 -27.75
C TRP A 342 -9.48 12.69 -27.37
N SER A 343 -9.13 13.56 -28.32
CA SER A 343 -8.25 14.72 -28.09
C SER A 343 -9.07 15.86 -27.47
N PRO A 344 -8.76 16.32 -26.25
CA PRO A 344 -9.45 17.45 -25.62
C PRO A 344 -9.40 18.73 -26.48
N ASP A 345 -8.29 18.95 -27.18
CA ASP A 345 -8.04 20.18 -27.94
C ASP A 345 -8.78 20.27 -29.29
N THR A 346 -9.33 19.17 -29.81
CA THR A 346 -9.93 19.15 -31.17
C THR A 346 -11.35 18.60 -31.22
N GLY A 347 -11.87 18.00 -30.13
CA GLY A 347 -13.23 17.45 -30.07
C GLY A 347 -13.52 16.34 -31.10
N LYS A 348 -12.49 15.82 -31.79
CA LYS A 348 -12.62 14.82 -32.85
C LYS A 348 -11.86 13.55 -32.50
N ARG A 349 -12.40 12.42 -32.94
CA ARG A 349 -11.74 11.12 -32.81
C ARG A 349 -10.46 11.10 -33.65
N GLN A 350 -9.30 10.86 -33.04
CA GLN A 350 -8.08 10.63 -33.81
C GLN A 350 -8.25 9.35 -34.63
N ALA A 351 -8.33 9.49 -35.96
CA ALA A 351 -8.38 8.34 -36.86
C ALA A 351 -7.04 7.60 -36.80
N ARG A 352 -7.10 6.30 -36.48
CA ARG A 352 -5.94 5.39 -36.47
C ARG A 352 -5.10 5.58 -37.74
N ARG A 353 -3.88 6.11 -37.61
CA ARG A 353 -2.87 5.97 -38.67
C ARG A 353 -2.37 4.54 -38.64
N HIS A 354 -2.90 3.71 -39.54
CA HIS A 354 -2.29 2.43 -39.88
C HIS A 354 -0.89 2.68 -40.44
N LYS A 355 0.12 2.05 -39.84
CA LYS A 355 1.38 1.69 -40.50
C LYS A 355 1.73 0.27 -40.10
#